data_AF-A0A5N5H7Z1-F1
#
_entry.id   AF-A0A5N5H7Z1-F1
#
_cell.length_a   1.000
_cell.length_b   1.000
_cell.length_c   1.000
_cell.angle_alpha   90.00
_cell.angle_beta   90.00
_cell.angle_gamma   90.00
#
_symmetry.space_group_name_H-M   'P 1'
#
loop_
_entity.id
_entity.type
_entity.pdbx_description
1 polymer ?
#
loop_
_entity_poly.entity_id
_entity_poly.type
_entity_poly.pdbx_seq_one_letter_code
_entity_poly.pdbx_strand_id
1 'polypeptide(L)'
;MLTSWFEINKFFPEARTLTYAELPSKFLWESRHKIWKPRKRKGGSIGRMAYVHPASGELYYLRMLLNIQKGVLNFDDIRIVNGIIQPSYQAACKCLGLLGDDKEWIEALENAVNIATSRELRQLFVTMILFCEIANHQQLFNSHWQYMCDEILYELRKSFAVPTLNLPEFELKNYLLFELEQLFNASSNSLKDHNLPMPDERKISEIRSKLLREELNYNCDDLSREHSVLVTQLNETQKFVSDCVISIVNEKKSGLFFGKIVLAVASSGIASLLLPGGRTAHSRFKIPLIVTDCSTCQIKKGTHLAKLIEKAYLIIWDEAPMNHKHCFEALDKSLSDILSHSNDSNRSAPFGGKPFLLGGDFRQILPVIPAGTKEETIDASLNNSYLWPFFKVFQLKENMRLSQKGLNNDQKEKLANFASWILQIATYLDFENNFARFECLRERAIVTPKNNIVAEINDYAIDLLPGLCNGTRLVVTQLFDRIIEARILAGSNINYKVFIPRITLTATENKWPFVFKKRQFPIRPCYAMIINKSQGQSLKQVGLYFHNLSSLMVNYMLHYLESHQERVSKF
;
A
#
# COMPACT_ATOMS: atom_id res chain seq x y z
N MET A 1 18.79 -40.61 -41.88
CA MET A 1 20.17 -41.12 -41.85
C MET A 1 20.51 -41.77 -40.51
N LEU A 2 20.19 -41.14 -39.37
CA LEU A 2 20.43 -41.74 -38.04
C LEU A 2 19.59 -42.99 -37.78
N THR A 3 18.27 -42.94 -37.98
CA THR A 3 17.39 -44.11 -37.77
C THR A 3 17.77 -45.30 -38.66
N SER A 4 18.21 -45.04 -39.89
CA SER A 4 18.73 -46.06 -40.80
C SER A 4 20.10 -46.64 -40.40
N TRP A 5 20.87 -45.94 -39.54
CA TRP A 5 22.08 -46.52 -38.95
C TRP A 5 21.74 -47.60 -37.93
N PHE A 6 20.68 -47.41 -37.14
CA PHE A 6 20.17 -48.45 -36.26
C PHE A 6 19.74 -49.70 -37.03
N GLU A 7 19.02 -49.51 -38.14
CA GLU A 7 18.60 -50.62 -39.00
C GLU A 7 19.80 -51.37 -39.59
N ILE A 8 20.83 -50.68 -40.09
CA ILE A 8 21.96 -51.39 -40.67
C ILE A 8 22.79 -52.16 -39.64
N ASN A 9 22.84 -51.67 -38.39
CA ASN A 9 23.45 -52.40 -37.27
C ASN A 9 22.74 -53.72 -36.96
N LYS A 10 21.44 -53.87 -37.28
CA LYS A 10 20.73 -55.14 -37.13
C LYS A 10 21.23 -56.19 -38.11
N PHE A 11 21.44 -55.80 -39.38
CA PHE A 11 21.72 -56.72 -40.48
C PHE A 11 23.22 -56.95 -40.75
N PHE A 12 24.10 -55.99 -40.45
CA PHE A 12 25.52 -56.06 -40.78
C PHE A 12 26.39 -56.01 -39.52
N PRO A 13 27.07 -57.12 -39.14
CA PRO A 13 27.97 -57.16 -38.00
C PRO A 13 29.11 -56.13 -38.10
N GLU A 14 29.58 -55.85 -39.31
CA GLU A 14 30.64 -54.87 -39.54
C GLU A 14 30.20 -53.44 -39.18
N ALA A 15 28.92 -53.10 -39.39
CA ALA A 15 28.40 -51.78 -39.01
C ALA A 15 28.42 -51.56 -37.49
N ARG A 16 28.28 -52.64 -36.71
CA ARG A 16 28.30 -52.57 -35.24
C ARG A 16 29.65 -52.14 -34.66
N THR A 17 30.72 -52.21 -35.44
CA THR A 17 32.07 -51.79 -35.01
C THR A 17 32.38 -50.32 -35.27
N LEU A 18 31.46 -49.61 -35.95
CA LEU A 18 31.61 -48.22 -36.36
C LEU A 18 30.68 -47.31 -35.55
N THR A 19 31.16 -46.11 -35.23
CA THR A 19 30.28 -45.03 -34.75
C THR A 19 29.47 -44.46 -35.90
N TYR A 20 28.46 -43.64 -35.59
CA TYR A 20 27.67 -42.99 -36.64
C TYR A 20 28.52 -42.07 -37.54
N ALA A 21 29.51 -41.38 -36.96
CA ALA A 21 30.44 -40.53 -37.70
C ALA A 21 31.40 -41.34 -38.60
N GLU A 22 31.78 -42.54 -38.16
CA GLU A 22 32.66 -43.45 -38.91
C GLU A 22 31.92 -44.26 -39.99
N LEU A 23 30.59 -44.40 -39.89
CA LEU A 23 29.78 -45.22 -40.80
C LEU A 23 30.03 -44.93 -42.30
N PRO A 24 30.16 -43.67 -42.75
CA PRO A 24 30.43 -43.36 -44.16
C PRO A 24 31.77 -43.87 -44.69
N SER A 25 32.69 -44.29 -43.82
CA SER A 25 33.97 -44.88 -44.22
C SER A 25 33.78 -46.23 -44.94
N LYS A 26 32.78 -47.02 -44.52
CA LYS A 26 32.49 -48.36 -45.06
C LYS A 26 31.14 -48.48 -45.76
N PHE A 27 30.21 -47.57 -45.48
CA PHE A 27 28.87 -47.59 -46.06
C PHE A 27 28.60 -46.31 -46.85
N LEU A 28 27.85 -46.44 -47.95
CA LEU A 28 27.39 -45.32 -48.77
C LEU A 28 25.91 -45.07 -48.49
N TRP A 29 25.55 -43.80 -48.30
CA TRP A 29 24.15 -43.39 -48.17
C TRP A 29 23.47 -43.40 -49.54
N GLU A 30 22.36 -44.14 -49.66
CA GLU A 30 21.50 -44.14 -50.84
C GLU A 30 20.25 -43.30 -50.59
N SER A 31 20.24 -42.05 -51.10
CA SER A 31 19.17 -41.09 -50.85
C SER A 31 17.78 -41.54 -51.31
N ARG A 32 17.70 -42.35 -52.39
CA ARG A 32 16.42 -42.74 -53.00
C ARG A 32 15.59 -43.68 -52.12
N HIS A 33 16.24 -44.61 -51.44
CA HIS A 33 15.59 -45.57 -50.55
C HIS A 33 15.85 -45.27 -49.06
N LYS A 34 16.65 -44.23 -48.77
CA LYS A 34 17.03 -43.81 -47.41
C LYS A 34 17.70 -44.93 -46.61
N ILE A 35 18.58 -45.70 -47.27
CA ILE A 35 19.31 -46.81 -46.67
C ILE A 35 20.82 -46.65 -46.83
N TRP A 36 21.56 -47.27 -45.91
CA TRP A 36 23.01 -47.43 -46.03
C TRP A 36 23.31 -48.71 -46.81
N LYS A 37 24.31 -48.69 -47.70
CA LYS A 37 24.78 -49.87 -48.45
C LYS A 37 26.28 -50.06 -48.29
N PRO A 38 26.80 -51.30 -48.20
CA PRO A 38 28.24 -51.55 -48.17
C PRO A 38 28.93 -50.94 -49.40
N ARG A 39 30.07 -50.27 -49.18
CA ARG A 39 30.82 -49.63 -50.25
C ARG A 39 31.61 -50.68 -51.04
N LYS A 40 31.52 -50.64 -52.37
CA LYS A 40 32.19 -51.61 -53.28
C LYS A 40 33.64 -51.26 -53.64
N ARG A 41 34.13 -50.04 -53.34
CA ARG A 41 35.48 -49.55 -53.69
C ARG A 41 36.28 -49.21 -52.43
N LYS A 42 37.59 -49.49 -52.40
CA LYS A 42 38.52 -49.25 -51.28
C LYS A 42 38.92 -47.77 -51.08
N GLY A 43 37.95 -46.85 -51.11
CA GLY A 43 38.16 -45.43 -50.80
C GLY A 43 37.18 -45.00 -49.70
N GLY A 44 37.69 -44.67 -48.53
CA GLY A 44 36.87 -44.21 -47.41
C GLY A 44 36.34 -42.79 -47.65
N SER A 45 35.18 -42.48 -47.08
CA SER A 45 34.70 -41.09 -46.95
C SER A 45 34.47 -40.75 -45.49
N ILE A 46 34.89 -39.55 -45.08
CA ILE A 46 34.68 -39.06 -43.72
C ILE A 46 33.24 -38.53 -43.60
N GLY A 47 32.48 -39.06 -42.64
CA GLY A 47 31.17 -38.54 -42.30
C GLY A 47 31.26 -37.21 -41.56
N ARG A 48 30.54 -36.18 -42.01
CA ARG A 48 30.40 -34.92 -41.28
C ARG A 48 29.05 -34.91 -40.57
N MET A 49 29.08 -34.76 -39.25
CA MET A 49 27.86 -34.59 -38.45
C MET A 49 27.48 -33.11 -38.35
N ALA A 50 26.18 -32.82 -38.42
CA ALA A 50 25.65 -31.45 -38.30
C ALA A 50 26.05 -30.82 -36.96
N TYR A 51 26.65 -29.63 -37.01
CA TYR A 51 27.02 -28.87 -35.81
C TYR A 51 25.79 -28.66 -34.92
N VAL A 52 25.94 -28.92 -33.63
CA VAL A 52 24.93 -28.66 -32.61
C VAL A 52 25.60 -27.80 -31.55
N HIS A 53 25.00 -26.66 -31.24
CA HIS A 53 25.52 -25.72 -30.27
C HIS A 53 25.42 -26.31 -28.85
N PRO A 54 26.41 -26.15 -27.95
CA PRO A 54 26.36 -26.66 -26.57
C PRO A 54 25.08 -26.31 -25.79
N ALA A 55 24.54 -25.11 -26.00
CA ALA A 55 23.26 -24.67 -25.41
C ALA A 55 22.01 -25.44 -25.89
N SER A 56 22.13 -26.36 -26.85
CA SER A 56 20.99 -27.16 -27.38
C SER A 56 20.60 -28.33 -26.47
N GLY A 57 21.13 -28.41 -25.25
CA GLY A 57 20.79 -29.40 -24.23
C GLY A 57 20.95 -30.85 -24.71
N GLU A 58 19.92 -31.66 -24.57
CA GLU A 58 19.91 -33.09 -24.91
C GLU A 58 20.35 -33.41 -26.35
N LEU A 59 20.12 -32.49 -27.32
CA LEU A 59 20.58 -32.67 -28.69
C LEU A 59 22.12 -32.60 -28.82
N TYR A 60 22.76 -31.77 -28.00
CA TYR A 60 24.22 -31.67 -27.96
C TYR A 60 24.83 -32.94 -27.38
N TYR A 61 24.29 -33.45 -26.28
CA TYR A 61 24.75 -34.69 -25.66
C TYR A 61 24.53 -35.92 -26.56
N LEU A 62 23.40 -35.98 -27.26
CA LEU A 62 23.17 -37.02 -28.29
C LEU A 62 24.27 -36.96 -29.36
N ARG A 63 24.60 -35.78 -29.89
CA ARG A 63 25.68 -35.61 -30.87
C ARG A 63 27.03 -36.10 -30.34
N MET A 64 27.34 -35.86 -29.06
CA MET A 64 28.57 -36.36 -28.46
C MET A 64 28.59 -37.89 -28.42
N LEU A 65 27.50 -38.52 -27.96
CA LEU A 65 27.40 -39.98 -27.87
C LEU A 65 27.50 -40.65 -29.25
N LEU A 66 27.01 -40.02 -30.31
CA LEU A 66 27.12 -40.54 -31.69
C LEU A 66 28.57 -40.65 -32.21
N ASN A 67 29.54 -39.96 -31.59
CA ASN A 67 30.96 -40.10 -31.89
C ASN A 67 31.64 -41.26 -31.14
N ILE A 68 30.96 -41.89 -30.19
CA ILE A 68 31.59 -42.79 -29.21
C ILE A 68 30.90 -44.14 -29.22
N GLN A 69 29.57 -44.14 -29.20
CA GLN A 69 28.77 -45.36 -29.11
C GLN A 69 28.79 -46.14 -30.42
N LYS A 70 28.90 -47.47 -30.30
CA LYS A 70 29.00 -48.43 -31.40
C LYS A 70 27.95 -49.52 -31.22
N GLY A 71 27.46 -50.10 -32.33
CA GLY A 71 26.54 -51.25 -32.27
C GLY A 71 25.12 -50.95 -31.79
N VAL A 72 24.75 -49.68 -31.70
CA VAL A 72 23.44 -49.18 -31.25
C VAL A 72 22.31 -49.61 -32.20
N LEU A 73 21.20 -50.16 -31.70
CA LEU A 73 20.04 -50.62 -32.49
C LEU A 73 18.78 -49.75 -32.34
N ASN A 74 18.77 -48.81 -31.41
CA ASN A 74 17.68 -47.85 -31.20
C ASN A 74 18.18 -46.63 -30.38
N PHE A 75 17.30 -45.68 -30.07
CA PHE A 75 17.68 -44.47 -29.31
C PHE A 75 18.00 -44.73 -27.83
N ASP A 76 17.45 -45.78 -27.23
CA ASP A 76 17.71 -46.15 -25.83
C ASP A 76 19.09 -46.78 -25.68
N ASP A 77 19.50 -47.58 -26.67
CA ASP A 77 20.82 -48.20 -26.73
C ASP A 77 21.96 -47.17 -26.71
N ILE A 78 21.73 -45.95 -27.23
CA ILE A 78 22.73 -44.85 -27.20
C ILE A 78 23.07 -44.48 -25.75
N ARG A 79 22.11 -44.62 -24.83
CA ARG A 79 22.24 -44.26 -23.42
C ARG A 79 22.80 -45.41 -22.57
N ILE A 80 23.11 -46.56 -23.17
CA ILE A 80 23.69 -47.67 -22.43
C ILE A 80 25.16 -47.37 -22.12
N VAL A 81 25.49 -47.34 -20.84
CA VAL A 81 26.85 -47.22 -20.33
C VAL A 81 27.05 -48.34 -19.30
N ASN A 82 28.09 -49.16 -19.48
CA ASN A 82 28.38 -50.33 -18.63
C ASN A 82 27.17 -51.29 -18.45
N GLY A 83 26.34 -51.44 -19.48
CA GLY A 83 25.16 -52.34 -19.45
C GLY A 83 23.89 -51.76 -18.82
N ILE A 84 23.91 -50.49 -18.37
CA ILE A 84 22.75 -49.81 -17.77
C ILE A 84 22.26 -48.69 -18.68
N ILE A 85 20.96 -48.63 -18.96
CA ILE A 85 20.32 -47.54 -19.70
C ILE A 85 20.23 -46.32 -18.80
N GLN A 86 20.90 -45.23 -19.18
CA GLN A 86 20.88 -43.98 -18.42
C GLN A 86 19.60 -43.15 -18.70
N PRO A 87 19.12 -42.35 -17.73
CA PRO A 87 17.85 -41.64 -17.83
C PRO A 87 17.83 -40.54 -18.90
N SER A 88 18.98 -39.93 -19.21
CA SER A 88 19.13 -38.89 -20.26
C SER A 88 20.44 -39.06 -21.04
N TYR A 89 20.57 -38.37 -22.18
CA TYR A 89 21.84 -38.37 -22.94
C TYR A 89 22.93 -37.63 -22.15
N GLN A 90 22.59 -36.59 -21.40
CA GLN A 90 23.51 -35.92 -20.48
C GLN A 90 24.07 -36.89 -19.42
N ALA A 91 23.20 -37.70 -18.80
CA ALA A 91 23.60 -38.68 -17.79
C ALA A 91 24.57 -39.73 -18.37
N ALA A 92 24.30 -40.22 -19.59
CA ALA A 92 25.22 -41.11 -20.30
C ALA A 92 26.58 -40.46 -20.57
N CYS A 93 26.61 -39.20 -21.02
CA CYS A 93 27.86 -38.46 -21.21
C CYS A 93 28.65 -38.29 -19.91
N LYS A 94 27.96 -38.02 -18.79
CA LYS A 94 28.56 -37.91 -17.46
C LYS A 94 29.19 -39.23 -17.00
N CYS A 95 28.48 -40.36 -17.17
CA CYS A 95 29.02 -41.69 -16.82
C CYS A 95 30.24 -42.08 -17.65
N LEU A 96 30.31 -41.62 -18.90
CA LEU A 96 31.47 -41.82 -19.78
C LEU A 96 32.64 -40.86 -19.50
N GLY A 97 32.50 -39.95 -18.54
CA GLY A 97 33.53 -38.95 -18.21
C GLY A 97 33.74 -37.89 -19.30
N LEU A 98 32.72 -37.64 -20.13
CA LEU A 98 32.80 -36.70 -21.25
C LEU A 98 32.44 -35.26 -20.89
N LEU A 99 31.90 -35.07 -19.69
CA LEU A 99 31.54 -33.76 -19.13
C LEU A 99 32.53 -33.43 -18.00
N GLY A 100 32.98 -32.18 -17.93
CA GLY A 100 33.68 -31.68 -16.74
C GLY A 100 32.77 -31.71 -15.50
N ASP A 101 33.35 -31.68 -14.31
CA ASP A 101 32.56 -31.50 -13.09
C ASP A 101 32.24 -30.01 -12.87
N ASP A 102 31.15 -29.72 -12.15
CA ASP A 102 30.80 -28.33 -11.78
C ASP A 102 31.59 -27.87 -10.54
N LYS A 103 32.65 -28.60 -10.16
CA LYS A 103 33.35 -28.41 -8.90
C LYS A 103 34.04 -27.05 -8.85
N GLU A 104 34.66 -26.63 -9.94
CA GLU A 104 35.32 -25.33 -10.06
C GLU A 104 34.32 -24.18 -9.84
N TRP A 105 33.08 -24.32 -10.34
CA TRP A 105 32.03 -23.33 -10.18
C TRP A 105 31.46 -23.30 -8.77
N ILE A 106 31.28 -24.46 -8.15
CA ILE A 106 30.85 -24.56 -6.76
C ILE A 106 31.90 -23.93 -5.85
N GLU A 107 33.18 -24.29 -6.00
CA GLU A 107 34.28 -23.74 -5.21
C GLU A 107 34.44 -22.23 -5.44
N ALA A 108 34.25 -21.73 -6.67
CA ALA A 108 34.27 -20.30 -6.96
C ALA A 108 33.16 -19.53 -6.22
N LEU A 109 31.93 -20.06 -6.21
CA LEU A 109 30.82 -19.48 -5.46
C LEU A 109 31.02 -19.58 -3.95
N GLU A 110 31.48 -20.73 -3.43
CA GLU A 110 31.78 -20.92 -2.00
C GLU A 110 32.86 -19.94 -1.51
N ASN A 111 33.92 -19.74 -2.30
CA ASN A 111 34.95 -18.75 -1.98
C ASN A 111 34.39 -17.33 -1.97
N ALA A 112 33.51 -16.99 -2.92
CA ALA A 112 32.90 -15.67 -3.01
C ALA A 112 31.96 -15.36 -1.84
N VAL A 113 31.27 -16.36 -1.26
CA VAL A 113 30.33 -16.16 -0.14
C VAL A 113 30.98 -15.42 1.05
N ASN A 114 32.27 -15.64 1.29
CA ASN A 114 32.96 -15.05 2.43
C ASN A 114 33.45 -13.61 2.20
N ILE A 115 33.45 -13.13 0.95
CA ILE A 115 34.05 -11.84 0.57
C ILE A 115 33.09 -10.90 -0.14
N ALA A 116 32.01 -11.42 -0.72
CA ALA A 116 31.08 -10.67 -1.54
C ALA A 116 29.75 -10.41 -0.82
N THR A 117 29.11 -9.31 -1.16
CA THR A 117 27.73 -9.01 -0.72
C THR A 117 26.72 -9.89 -1.44
N SER A 118 25.52 -10.06 -0.87
CA SER A 118 24.44 -10.84 -1.52
C SER A 118 24.12 -10.34 -2.93
N ARG A 119 24.23 -9.03 -3.21
CA ARG A 119 24.04 -8.47 -4.55
C ARG A 119 25.12 -8.89 -5.53
N GLU A 120 26.38 -8.85 -5.11
CA GLU A 120 27.51 -9.29 -5.92
C GLU A 120 27.44 -10.80 -6.16
N LEU A 121 27.01 -11.59 -5.17
CA LEU A 121 26.75 -13.03 -5.35
C LEU A 121 25.66 -13.30 -6.37
N ARG A 122 24.55 -12.53 -6.39
CA ARG A 122 23.51 -12.63 -7.43
C ARG A 122 24.08 -12.32 -8.82
N GLN A 123 24.91 -11.29 -8.95
CA GLN A 123 25.55 -10.93 -10.22
C GLN A 123 26.54 -12.00 -10.68
N LEU A 124 27.37 -12.51 -9.77
CA LEU A 124 28.30 -13.60 -10.05
C LEU A 124 27.56 -14.85 -10.50
N PHE A 125 26.51 -15.25 -9.79
CA PHE A 125 25.67 -16.39 -10.15
C PHE A 125 25.09 -16.26 -11.56
N VAL A 126 24.51 -15.10 -11.90
CA VAL A 126 23.96 -14.84 -13.26
C VAL A 126 25.08 -14.86 -14.31
N THR A 127 26.23 -14.24 -14.01
CA THR A 127 27.40 -14.23 -14.90
C THR A 127 27.88 -15.66 -15.18
N MET A 128 27.97 -16.49 -14.14
CA MET A 128 28.39 -17.89 -14.30
C MET A 128 27.38 -18.68 -15.14
N ILE A 129 26.08 -18.51 -14.94
CA ILE A 129 25.07 -19.20 -15.75
C ILE A 129 25.09 -18.74 -17.22
N LEU A 130 25.32 -17.45 -17.47
CA LEU A 130 25.30 -16.90 -18.82
C LEU A 130 26.58 -17.20 -19.61
N PHE A 131 27.73 -17.23 -18.95
CA PHE A 131 29.03 -17.22 -19.63
C PHE A 131 29.91 -18.45 -19.34
N CYS A 132 29.55 -19.29 -18.38
CA CYS A 132 30.30 -20.50 -18.05
C CYS A 132 29.55 -21.78 -18.48
N GLU A 133 30.29 -22.87 -18.68
CA GLU A 133 29.74 -24.17 -19.05
C GLU A 133 29.32 -24.97 -17.80
N ILE A 134 28.26 -24.54 -17.12
CA ILE A 134 27.70 -25.26 -15.96
C ILE A 134 26.78 -26.38 -16.44
N ALA A 135 27.01 -27.61 -15.97
CA ALA A 135 26.19 -28.77 -16.33
C ALA A 135 24.84 -28.80 -15.59
N ASN A 136 24.78 -28.35 -14.33
CA ASN A 136 23.55 -28.36 -13.53
C ASN A 136 23.26 -27.03 -12.79
N HIS A 137 22.59 -26.10 -13.47
CA HIS A 137 22.18 -24.81 -12.88
C HIS A 137 21.30 -24.94 -11.64
N GLN A 138 20.39 -25.92 -11.61
CA GLN A 138 19.44 -26.09 -10.53
C GLN A 138 20.11 -26.56 -9.23
N GLN A 139 21.11 -27.44 -9.34
CA GLN A 139 21.92 -27.87 -8.21
C GLN A 139 22.70 -26.69 -7.64
N LEU A 140 23.38 -25.92 -8.49
CA LEU A 140 24.14 -24.74 -8.07
C LEU A 140 23.27 -23.70 -7.36
N PHE A 141 22.07 -23.45 -7.89
CA PHE A 141 21.08 -22.56 -7.27
C PHE A 141 20.62 -23.10 -5.91
N ASN A 142 20.21 -24.36 -5.83
CA ASN A 142 19.65 -24.93 -4.61
C ASN A 142 20.67 -25.00 -3.47
N SER A 143 21.96 -25.14 -3.76
CA SER A 143 23.01 -25.12 -2.74
C SER A 143 23.38 -23.72 -2.24
N HIS A 144 23.20 -22.66 -3.04
CA HIS A 144 23.73 -21.33 -2.71
C HIS A 144 22.70 -20.20 -2.58
N TRP A 145 21.42 -20.45 -2.87
CA TRP A 145 20.40 -19.39 -2.89
C TRP A 145 20.25 -18.65 -1.55
N GLN A 146 20.51 -19.31 -0.42
CA GLN A 146 20.39 -18.71 0.91
C GLN A 146 21.37 -17.52 1.09
N TYR A 147 22.63 -17.68 0.65
CA TYR A 147 23.66 -16.63 0.73
C TYR A 147 23.33 -15.40 -0.14
N MET A 148 22.52 -15.59 -1.19
CA MET A 148 22.05 -14.52 -2.06
C MET A 148 20.89 -13.70 -1.46
N CYS A 149 20.39 -14.05 -0.26
CA CYS A 149 19.20 -13.46 0.33
C CYS A 149 19.42 -12.48 1.49
N ASP A 150 20.60 -12.44 2.11
CA ASP A 150 20.81 -11.71 3.38
C ASP A 150 20.41 -10.23 3.28
N GLU A 151 20.86 -9.55 2.22
CA GLU A 151 20.51 -8.15 1.96
C GLU A 151 19.01 -7.96 1.63
N ILE A 152 18.36 -8.95 1.00
CA ILE A 152 16.92 -8.85 0.66
C ILE A 152 16.11 -8.70 1.95
N LEU A 153 16.37 -9.52 2.96
CA LEU A 153 15.66 -9.46 4.22
C LEU A 153 15.96 -8.15 4.97
N TYR A 154 17.21 -7.67 4.93
CA TYR A 154 17.60 -6.39 5.53
C TYR A 154 16.90 -5.20 4.86
N GLU A 155 16.90 -5.12 3.53
CA GLU A 155 16.22 -4.05 2.80
C GLU A 155 14.70 -4.13 2.96
N LEU A 156 14.13 -5.33 3.06
CA LEU A 156 12.73 -5.50 3.42
C LEU A 156 12.48 -4.97 4.84
N ARG A 157 13.23 -5.39 5.86
CA ARG A 157 13.12 -4.85 7.24
C ARG A 157 13.20 -3.33 7.30
N LYS A 158 14.14 -2.74 6.56
CA LYS A 158 14.31 -1.28 6.45
C LYS A 158 13.14 -0.62 5.74
N SER A 159 12.67 -1.20 4.63
CA SER A 159 11.53 -0.67 3.87
C SER A 159 10.19 -0.81 4.59
N PHE A 160 10.04 -1.86 5.40
CA PHE A 160 8.89 -2.11 6.26
C PHE A 160 9.04 -1.45 7.62
N ALA A 161 10.19 -0.88 8.00
CA ALA A 161 10.44 -0.39 9.37
C ALA A 161 10.08 -1.39 10.48
N VAL A 162 10.16 -2.70 10.19
CA VAL A 162 9.93 -3.80 11.14
C VAL A 162 11.25 -4.54 11.31
N PRO A 163 12.06 -4.22 12.35
CA PRO A 163 13.36 -4.84 12.55
C PRO A 163 13.28 -6.35 12.79
N THR A 164 12.14 -6.83 13.30
CA THR A 164 11.87 -8.24 13.61
C THR A 164 11.28 -9.03 12.43
N LEU A 165 11.11 -8.42 11.25
CA LEU A 165 10.52 -9.09 10.10
C LEU A 165 11.37 -10.31 9.71
N ASN A 166 10.74 -11.48 9.75
CA ASN A 166 11.28 -12.73 9.24
C ASN A 166 10.30 -13.29 8.21
N LEU A 167 10.81 -13.54 7.01
CA LEU A 167 10.04 -14.13 5.94
C LEU A 167 10.24 -15.65 5.93
N PRO A 168 9.20 -16.44 5.66
CA PRO A 168 9.36 -17.86 5.37
C PRO A 168 10.33 -18.07 4.20
N GLU A 169 11.11 -19.15 4.23
CA GLU A 169 12.12 -19.43 3.19
C GLU A 169 11.56 -19.40 1.76
N PHE A 170 10.33 -19.90 1.56
CA PHE A 170 9.71 -19.91 0.25
C PHE A 170 9.41 -18.49 -0.30
N GLU A 171 9.10 -17.52 0.55
CA GLU A 171 8.85 -16.13 0.13
C GLU A 171 10.15 -15.40 -0.17
N LEU A 172 11.15 -15.62 0.69
CA LEU A 172 12.49 -15.08 0.50
C LEU A 172 13.09 -15.60 -0.82
N LYS A 173 12.94 -16.90 -1.08
CA LYS A 173 13.34 -17.54 -2.34
C LYS A 173 12.57 -16.98 -3.54
N ASN A 174 11.27 -16.72 -3.42
CA ASN A 174 10.47 -16.11 -4.50
C ASN A 174 10.94 -14.68 -4.84
N TYR A 175 11.33 -13.90 -3.83
CA TYR A 175 11.88 -12.56 -4.04
C TYR A 175 13.27 -12.62 -4.70
N LEU A 176 14.12 -13.55 -4.27
CA LEU A 176 15.41 -13.79 -4.91
C LEU A 176 15.24 -14.16 -6.38
N LEU A 177 14.34 -15.10 -6.71
CA LEU A 177 14.05 -15.49 -8.09
C LEU A 177 13.61 -14.29 -8.93
N PHE A 178 12.83 -13.38 -8.36
CA PHE A 178 12.46 -12.16 -9.06
C PHE A 178 13.65 -11.25 -9.35
N GLU A 179 14.54 -11.00 -8.38
CA GLU A 179 15.75 -10.19 -8.60
C GLU A 179 16.68 -10.84 -9.65
N LEU A 180 16.82 -12.17 -9.60
CA LEU A 180 17.57 -12.92 -10.61
C LEU A 180 16.93 -12.78 -11.99
N GLU A 181 15.61 -12.89 -12.12
CA GLU A 181 14.90 -12.69 -13.38
C GLU A 181 15.17 -11.31 -13.97
N GLN A 182 15.25 -10.26 -13.15
CA GLN A 182 15.63 -8.92 -13.65
C GLN A 182 17.07 -8.88 -14.19
N LEU A 183 18.01 -9.55 -13.51
CA LEU A 183 19.41 -9.63 -13.94
C LEU A 183 19.56 -10.46 -15.24
N PHE A 184 18.84 -11.57 -15.38
CA PHE A 184 18.80 -12.35 -16.62
C PHE A 184 18.21 -11.53 -17.77
N ASN A 185 17.12 -10.82 -17.54
CA ASN A 185 16.47 -9.99 -18.55
C ASN A 185 17.36 -8.83 -19.04
N ALA A 186 18.25 -8.31 -18.18
CA ALA A 186 19.25 -7.33 -18.60
C ALA A 186 20.17 -7.85 -19.72
N SER A 187 20.34 -9.17 -19.82
CA SER A 187 21.09 -9.86 -20.88
C SER A 187 20.17 -10.57 -21.87
N SER A 188 18.90 -10.16 -21.97
CA SER A 188 17.88 -10.76 -22.86
C SER A 188 17.69 -12.29 -22.69
N ASN A 189 17.96 -12.81 -21.49
CA ASN A 189 17.70 -14.19 -21.10
C ASN A 189 16.61 -14.22 -20.00
N SER A 190 16.07 -15.39 -19.70
CA SER A 190 15.13 -15.61 -18.59
C SER A 190 15.55 -16.82 -17.76
N LEU A 191 15.15 -16.88 -16.48
CA LEU A 191 15.35 -18.05 -15.63
C LEU A 191 14.83 -19.33 -16.26
N LYS A 192 13.73 -19.24 -17.03
CA LYS A 192 13.14 -20.40 -17.71
C LYS A 192 14.12 -21.03 -18.70
N ASP A 193 14.97 -20.23 -19.34
CA ASP A 193 15.88 -20.68 -20.40
C ASP A 193 17.03 -21.53 -19.82
N HIS A 194 17.25 -21.43 -18.50
CA HIS A 194 18.27 -22.16 -17.76
C HIS A 194 17.70 -23.24 -16.83
N ASN A 195 16.43 -23.62 -16.99
CA ASN A 195 15.70 -24.58 -16.15
C ASN A 195 15.63 -24.19 -14.66
N LEU A 196 15.56 -22.89 -14.37
CA LEU A 196 15.37 -22.38 -13.01
C LEU A 196 13.89 -22.04 -12.73
N PRO A 197 13.43 -22.09 -11.46
CA PRO A 197 12.05 -21.78 -11.12
C PRO A 197 11.68 -20.32 -11.41
N MET A 198 10.52 -20.08 -12.02
CA MET A 198 10.02 -18.72 -12.24
C MET A 198 9.43 -18.11 -10.96
N PRO A 199 9.59 -16.79 -10.75
CA PRO A 199 8.95 -16.08 -9.65
C PRO A 199 7.42 -15.99 -9.79
N ASP A 200 6.69 -16.07 -8.67
CA ASP A 200 5.25 -15.80 -8.60
C ASP A 200 4.98 -14.28 -8.61
N GLU A 201 4.65 -13.75 -9.80
CA GLU A 201 4.38 -12.33 -10.05
C GLU A 201 3.30 -11.71 -9.15
N ARG A 202 2.31 -12.50 -8.71
CA ARG A 202 1.21 -11.98 -7.89
C ARG A 202 1.75 -11.49 -6.55
N LYS A 203 2.53 -12.33 -5.87
CA LYS A 203 3.17 -12.02 -4.58
C LYS A 203 4.15 -10.85 -4.67
N ILE A 204 4.87 -10.73 -5.78
CA ILE A 204 5.84 -9.64 -5.99
C ILE A 204 5.14 -8.29 -6.18
N SER A 205 4.01 -8.27 -6.89
CA SER A 205 3.23 -7.04 -7.07
C SER A 205 2.66 -6.50 -5.75
N GLU A 206 2.42 -7.38 -4.79
CA GLU A 206 1.91 -7.04 -3.46
C GLU A 206 3.00 -6.43 -2.58
N ILE A 207 4.19 -7.06 -2.55
CA ILE A 207 5.36 -6.57 -1.84
C ILE A 207 5.83 -5.22 -2.42
N ARG A 208 5.74 -5.04 -3.75
CA ARG A 208 6.13 -3.78 -4.41
C ARG A 208 5.13 -2.63 -4.26
N SER A 209 3.88 -2.88 -3.89
CA SER A 209 2.89 -1.80 -3.77
C SER A 209 3.16 -0.96 -2.53
N LYS A 210 3.75 0.23 -2.67
CA LYS A 210 3.93 1.18 -1.56
C LYS A 210 2.63 1.41 -0.78
N LEU A 211 1.50 1.45 -1.48
CA LEU A 211 0.17 1.60 -0.87
C LEU A 211 -0.23 0.41 0.00
N LEU A 212 0.11 -0.83 -0.38
CA LEU A 212 -0.11 -1.99 0.48
C LEU A 212 0.88 -2.00 1.64
N ARG A 213 2.14 -1.59 1.40
CA ARG A 213 3.16 -1.48 2.45
C ARG A 213 2.75 -0.50 3.55
N GLU A 214 2.23 0.67 3.19
CA GLU A 214 1.73 1.67 4.16
C GLU A 214 0.61 1.10 5.05
N GLU A 215 -0.30 0.29 4.50
CA GLU A 215 -1.45 -0.24 5.24
C GLU A 215 -1.18 -1.57 5.96
N LEU A 216 -0.03 -2.20 5.71
CA LEU A 216 0.39 -3.44 6.39
C LEU A 216 1.49 -3.18 7.43
N ASN A 217 2.08 -1.99 7.43
CA ASN A 217 3.15 -1.59 8.33
C ASN A 217 2.61 -1.06 9.67
N TYR A 218 1.77 -1.84 10.33
CA TYR A 218 1.32 -1.55 11.67
C TYR A 218 2.03 -2.47 12.67
N ASN A 219 2.44 -1.93 13.83
CA ASN A 219 2.92 -2.76 14.92
C ASN A 219 1.73 -3.47 15.59
N CYS A 220 1.50 -4.73 15.22
CA CYS A 220 0.39 -5.53 15.72
C CYS A 220 0.41 -5.69 17.25
N ASP A 221 1.60 -5.74 17.88
CA ASP A 221 1.71 -5.94 19.33
C ASP A 221 1.37 -4.67 20.11
N ASP A 222 1.76 -3.50 19.59
CA ASP A 222 1.35 -2.20 20.13
C ASP A 222 -0.17 -2.04 20.00
N LEU A 223 -0.72 -2.28 18.80
CA LEU A 223 -2.15 -2.14 18.53
C LEU A 223 -2.99 -3.13 19.34
N SER A 224 -2.51 -4.36 19.55
CA SER A 224 -3.21 -5.35 20.39
C SER A 224 -3.30 -4.90 21.85
N ARG A 225 -2.22 -4.31 22.38
CA ARG A 225 -2.21 -3.71 23.73
C ARG A 225 -3.14 -2.51 23.81
N GLU A 226 -3.08 -1.60 22.85
CA GLU A 226 -3.96 -0.43 22.79
C GLU A 226 -5.44 -0.83 22.69
N HIS A 227 -5.76 -1.78 21.81
CA HIS A 227 -7.11 -2.34 21.67
C HIS A 227 -7.62 -2.92 22.98
N SER A 228 -6.79 -3.69 23.69
CA SER A 228 -7.16 -4.29 24.98
C SER A 228 -7.54 -3.23 26.02
N VAL A 229 -6.91 -2.05 25.98
CA VAL A 229 -7.26 -0.91 26.84
C VAL A 229 -8.53 -0.23 26.34
N LEU A 230 -8.62 0.13 25.05
CA LEU A 230 -9.74 0.89 24.49
C LEU A 230 -11.07 0.15 24.64
N VAL A 231 -11.09 -1.17 24.44
CA VAL A 231 -12.32 -1.98 24.57
C VAL A 231 -12.91 -1.91 25.99
N THR A 232 -12.08 -1.76 27.02
CA THR A 232 -12.56 -1.63 28.42
C THR A 232 -13.24 -0.28 28.69
N GLN A 233 -12.99 0.72 27.85
CA GLN A 233 -13.53 2.07 27.99
C GLN A 233 -14.86 2.26 27.25
N LEU A 234 -15.25 1.31 26.39
CA LEU A 234 -16.49 1.38 25.63
C LEU A 234 -17.71 1.18 26.55
N ASN A 235 -18.76 1.97 26.31
CA ASN A 235 -20.07 1.65 26.87
C ASN A 235 -20.72 0.47 26.14
N GLU A 236 -21.85 -0.02 26.67
CA GLU A 236 -22.54 -1.19 26.13
C GLU A 236 -22.96 -1.03 24.66
N THR A 237 -23.41 0.17 24.28
CA THR A 237 -23.85 0.44 22.90
C THR A 237 -22.66 0.48 21.94
N GLN A 238 -21.57 1.13 22.34
CA GLN A 238 -20.33 1.19 21.55
C GLN A 238 -19.70 -0.19 21.40
N LYS A 239 -19.68 -0.98 22.48
CA LYS A 239 -19.17 -2.35 22.46
C LYS A 239 -19.99 -3.24 21.52
N PHE A 240 -21.31 -3.16 21.58
CA PHE A 240 -22.19 -3.89 20.66
C PHE A 240 -21.92 -3.54 19.19
N VAL A 241 -21.72 -2.26 18.86
CA VAL A 241 -21.36 -1.84 17.50
C VAL A 241 -19.99 -2.40 17.10
N SER A 242 -19.00 -2.30 17.98
CA SER A 242 -17.65 -2.84 17.75
C SER A 242 -17.66 -4.34 17.48
N ASP A 243 -18.36 -5.12 18.31
CA ASP A 243 -18.47 -6.57 18.18
C ASP A 243 -19.15 -6.96 16.86
N CYS A 244 -20.20 -6.23 16.45
CA CYS A 244 -20.87 -6.44 15.18
C CYS A 244 -19.93 -6.21 13.98
N VAL A 245 -19.14 -5.13 14.00
CA VAL A 245 -18.15 -4.83 12.94
C VAL A 245 -17.06 -5.90 12.88
N ILE A 246 -16.57 -6.36 14.04
CA ILE A 246 -15.56 -7.41 14.11
C ILE A 246 -16.09 -8.74 13.55
N SER A 247 -17.34 -9.11 13.84
CA SER A 247 -17.97 -10.32 13.28
C SER A 247 -18.00 -10.27 11.75
N ILE A 248 -18.47 -9.16 11.18
CA ILE A 248 -18.54 -8.95 9.72
C ILE A 248 -17.16 -9.08 9.06
N VAL A 249 -16.12 -8.55 9.71
CA VAL A 249 -14.73 -8.64 9.22
C VAL A 249 -14.15 -10.05 9.39
N ASN A 250 -14.61 -10.83 10.36
CA ASN A 250 -14.15 -12.19 10.64
C ASN A 250 -14.81 -13.26 9.77
N GLU A 251 -16.06 -13.08 9.38
CA GLU A 251 -16.83 -14.02 8.55
C GLU A 251 -16.27 -14.12 7.11
N LYS A 252 -15.57 -13.10 6.60
CA LYS A 252 -14.98 -13.10 5.24
C LYS A 252 -13.61 -13.81 5.12
N LYS A 253 -13.41 -15.00 5.69
CA LYS A 253 -12.13 -15.74 5.61
C LYS A 253 -11.79 -16.22 4.19
N SER A 254 -10.57 -15.91 3.72
CA SER A 254 -9.62 -16.81 3.02
C SER A 254 -8.33 -16.07 2.63
N GLY A 255 -7.20 -16.42 3.24
CA GLY A 255 -5.87 -15.94 2.82
C GLY A 255 -4.87 -15.84 3.95
N LEU A 256 -3.80 -16.64 3.87
CA LEU A 256 -2.70 -16.75 4.82
C LEU A 256 -1.90 -15.44 4.96
N PHE A 257 -1.46 -15.14 6.19
CA PHE A 257 -0.41 -14.22 6.63
C PHE A 257 -0.32 -12.86 5.93
N PHE A 258 -1.09 -11.85 6.37
CA PHE A 258 -0.74 -10.43 6.51
C PHE A 258 -1.95 -9.75 7.17
N GLY A 259 -1.76 -8.71 8.00
CA GLY A 259 -2.85 -8.05 8.74
C GLY A 259 -4.05 -7.67 7.85
N LYS A 260 -5.28 -7.72 8.39
CA LYS A 260 -6.48 -7.31 7.65
C LYS A 260 -6.41 -5.81 7.35
N ILE A 261 -6.54 -5.44 6.08
CA ILE A 261 -6.49 -4.04 5.66
C ILE A 261 -7.84 -3.37 5.91
N VAL A 262 -7.83 -2.27 6.66
CA VAL A 262 -8.97 -1.37 6.88
C VAL A 262 -8.62 0.00 6.33
N LEU A 263 -9.43 0.53 5.44
CA LEU A 263 -9.22 1.86 4.87
C LEU A 263 -10.00 2.89 5.68
N ALA A 264 -9.32 3.62 6.55
CA ALA A 264 -9.89 4.75 7.28
C ALA A 264 -9.75 6.05 6.46
N VAL A 265 -10.86 6.74 6.24
CA VAL A 265 -10.91 8.04 5.58
C VAL A 265 -11.77 9.03 6.36
N ALA A 266 -11.56 10.32 6.13
CA ALA A 266 -12.44 11.36 6.67
C ALA A 266 -12.97 12.29 5.57
N SER A 267 -14.05 12.98 5.86
CA SER A 267 -14.65 13.98 4.96
C SER A 267 -13.80 15.25 4.79
N SER A 268 -13.08 15.67 5.84
CA SER A 268 -12.23 16.87 5.81
C SER A 268 -10.75 16.54 6.12
N GLY A 269 -9.85 17.41 5.64
CA GLY A 269 -8.41 17.26 5.90
C GLY A 269 -8.05 17.37 7.39
N ILE A 270 -8.83 18.12 8.17
CA ILE A 270 -8.62 18.25 9.62
C ILE A 270 -9.04 16.97 10.31
N ALA A 271 -10.23 16.45 9.99
CA ALA A 271 -10.71 15.18 10.56
C ALA A 271 -9.78 14.02 10.20
N SER A 272 -9.18 14.02 8.99
CA SER A 272 -8.22 12.97 8.63
C SER A 272 -6.95 12.96 9.49
N LEU A 273 -6.57 14.06 10.14
CA LEU A 273 -5.39 14.06 11.03
C LEU A 273 -5.62 13.29 12.32
N LEU A 274 -6.88 13.04 12.69
CA LEU A 274 -7.25 12.25 13.87
C LEU A 274 -7.21 10.75 13.60
N LEU A 275 -7.11 10.35 12.34
CA LEU A 275 -7.02 8.95 11.93
C LEU A 275 -5.55 8.55 11.71
N PRO A 276 -5.12 7.34 12.14
CA PRO A 276 -3.79 6.83 11.83
C PRO A 276 -3.56 6.76 10.32
N GLY A 277 -2.50 7.41 9.81
CA GLY A 277 -2.24 7.49 8.37
C GLY A 277 -3.35 8.20 7.56
N GLY A 278 -4.18 9.00 8.23
CA GLY A 278 -5.46 9.42 7.71
C GLY A 278 -5.37 10.26 6.44
N ARG A 279 -6.34 10.02 5.56
CA ARG A 279 -6.52 10.70 4.28
C ARG A 279 -7.96 11.14 4.12
N THR A 280 -8.19 12.19 3.34
CA THR A 280 -9.55 12.52 2.94
C THR A 280 -10.11 11.48 1.98
N ALA A 281 -11.42 11.25 2.00
CA ALA A 281 -12.06 10.33 1.07
C ALA A 281 -11.78 10.71 -0.40
N HIS A 282 -11.80 12.01 -0.71
CA HIS A 282 -11.44 12.55 -2.03
C HIS A 282 -10.03 12.12 -2.46
N SER A 283 -9.03 12.23 -1.58
CA SER A 283 -7.65 11.90 -1.91
C SER A 283 -7.40 10.40 -2.02
N ARG A 284 -8.02 9.60 -1.13
CA ARG A 284 -7.89 8.13 -1.10
C ARG A 284 -8.55 7.50 -2.32
N PHE A 285 -9.78 7.89 -2.62
CA PHE A 285 -10.59 7.27 -3.67
C PHE A 285 -10.58 8.04 -4.99
N LYS A 286 -9.85 9.15 -5.08
CA LYS A 286 -9.83 10.01 -6.28
C LYS A 286 -11.25 10.44 -6.70
N ILE A 287 -12.05 10.81 -5.71
CA ILE A 287 -13.39 11.39 -5.93
C ILE A 287 -13.19 12.77 -6.55
N PRO A 288 -13.88 13.10 -7.66
CA PRO A 288 -13.88 14.45 -8.22
C PRO A 288 -14.28 15.50 -7.18
N LEU A 289 -13.71 16.72 -7.27
CA LEU A 289 -14.12 17.82 -6.39
C LEU A 289 -15.51 18.37 -6.74
N ILE A 290 -15.89 18.28 -8.01
CA ILE A 290 -17.21 18.60 -8.50
C ILE A 290 -17.91 17.27 -8.78
N VAL A 291 -18.91 16.95 -7.97
CA VAL A 291 -19.66 15.70 -8.04
C VAL A 291 -21.08 15.95 -8.54
N THR A 292 -21.55 15.02 -9.36
CA THR A 292 -22.89 14.94 -9.95
C THR A 292 -23.41 13.53 -9.79
N ASP A 293 -24.68 13.32 -10.07
CA ASP A 293 -25.30 12.00 -10.12
C ASP A 293 -24.57 11.03 -11.07
N CYS A 294 -23.98 11.52 -12.16
CA CYS A 294 -23.25 10.71 -13.14
C CYS A 294 -21.76 10.52 -12.81
N SER A 295 -21.26 11.12 -11.73
CA SER A 295 -19.84 11.08 -11.40
C SER A 295 -19.36 9.68 -11.02
N THR A 296 -18.11 9.39 -11.36
CA THR A 296 -17.35 8.21 -10.90
C THR A 296 -15.99 8.65 -10.37
N CYS A 297 -15.38 7.79 -9.56
CA CYS A 297 -14.04 7.99 -9.03
C CYS A 297 -12.98 7.72 -10.12
N GLN A 298 -11.90 8.48 -10.11
CA GLN A 298 -10.80 8.32 -11.07
C GLN A 298 -9.85 7.16 -10.69
N ILE A 299 -10.42 5.97 -10.47
CA ILE A 299 -9.69 4.75 -10.12
C ILE A 299 -9.71 3.82 -11.33
N LYS A 300 -8.55 3.59 -11.95
CA LYS A 300 -8.43 2.67 -13.09
C LYS A 300 -8.21 1.23 -12.61
N LYS A 301 -8.78 0.25 -13.32
CA LYS A 301 -8.54 -1.18 -13.12
C LYS A 301 -7.05 -1.50 -13.25
N GLY A 302 -6.56 -2.47 -12.47
CA GLY A 302 -5.16 -2.90 -12.48
C GLY A 302 -4.16 -1.94 -11.81
N THR A 303 -4.59 -0.77 -11.32
CA THR A 303 -3.72 0.14 -10.55
C THR A 303 -3.45 -0.37 -9.14
N HIS A 304 -2.37 0.10 -8.51
CA HIS A 304 -2.05 -0.21 -7.11
C HIS A 304 -3.18 0.16 -6.14
N LEU A 305 -3.92 1.24 -6.42
CA LEU A 305 -5.06 1.66 -5.61
C LEU A 305 -6.24 0.69 -5.77
N ALA A 306 -6.55 0.24 -6.98
CA ALA A 306 -7.58 -0.77 -7.21
C ALA A 306 -7.27 -2.07 -6.46
N LYS A 307 -6.02 -2.55 -6.56
CA LYS A 307 -5.54 -3.73 -5.80
C LYS A 307 -5.65 -3.55 -4.28
N LEU A 308 -5.35 -2.35 -3.77
CA LEU A 308 -5.51 -2.04 -2.35
C LEU A 308 -6.98 -2.17 -1.92
N ILE A 309 -7.90 -1.63 -2.71
CA ILE A 309 -9.34 -1.68 -2.41
C ILE A 309 -9.89 -3.11 -2.53
N GLU A 310 -9.44 -3.88 -3.51
CA GLU A 310 -9.76 -5.31 -3.64
C GLU A 310 -9.38 -6.09 -2.37
N LYS A 311 -8.21 -5.79 -1.79
CA LYS A 311 -7.72 -6.42 -0.55
C LYS A 311 -8.31 -5.85 0.74
N ALA A 312 -8.92 -4.67 0.71
CA ALA A 312 -9.52 -4.06 1.89
C ALA A 312 -10.73 -4.88 2.39
N TYR A 313 -10.79 -5.10 3.70
CA TYR A 313 -11.86 -5.84 4.38
C TYR A 313 -12.99 -4.92 4.84
N LEU A 314 -12.65 -3.68 5.17
CA LEU A 314 -13.57 -2.68 5.71
C LEU A 314 -13.13 -1.29 5.25
N ILE A 315 -14.11 -0.43 4.93
CA ILE A 315 -13.89 1.00 4.72
C ILE A 315 -14.59 1.75 5.85
N ILE A 316 -13.84 2.58 6.57
CA ILE A 316 -14.36 3.45 7.63
C ILE A 316 -14.32 4.88 7.12
N TRP A 317 -15.46 5.58 7.20
CA TRP A 317 -15.56 6.98 6.77
C TRP A 317 -16.04 7.84 7.94
N ASP A 318 -15.13 8.66 8.46
CA ASP A 318 -15.40 9.59 9.55
C ASP A 318 -15.92 10.95 9.04
N GLU A 319 -16.80 11.56 9.82
CA GLU A 319 -17.58 12.76 9.46
C GLU A 319 -18.35 12.61 8.13
N ALA A 320 -18.87 11.42 7.85
CA ALA A 320 -19.59 11.10 6.61
C ALA A 320 -20.73 12.08 6.27
N PRO A 321 -21.56 12.57 7.23
CA PRO A 321 -22.66 13.49 6.93
C PRO A 321 -22.24 14.84 6.32
N MET A 322 -20.97 15.24 6.47
CA MET A 322 -20.47 16.50 5.90
C MET A 322 -20.31 16.44 4.37
N ASN A 323 -20.23 15.25 3.79
CA ASN A 323 -20.02 15.06 2.36
C ASN A 323 -21.33 14.94 1.59
N HIS A 324 -21.35 15.48 0.37
CA HIS A 324 -22.48 15.35 -0.55
C HIS A 324 -22.74 13.87 -0.89
N LYS A 325 -24.02 13.46 -1.00
CA LYS A 325 -24.43 12.09 -1.37
C LYS A 325 -23.71 11.52 -2.60
N HIS A 326 -23.52 12.35 -3.63
CA HIS A 326 -22.85 11.96 -4.87
C HIS A 326 -21.39 11.51 -4.67
N CYS A 327 -20.71 11.91 -3.59
CA CYS A 327 -19.40 11.36 -3.25
C CYS A 327 -19.48 9.85 -2.94
N PHE A 328 -20.54 9.42 -2.24
CA PHE A 328 -20.77 8.02 -1.90
C PHE A 328 -21.26 7.23 -3.11
N GLU A 329 -22.15 7.81 -3.90
CA GLU A 329 -22.70 7.18 -5.12
C GLU A 329 -21.63 7.02 -6.21
N ALA A 330 -20.76 8.03 -6.38
CA ALA A 330 -19.61 7.92 -7.29
C ALA A 330 -18.66 6.80 -6.86
N LEU A 331 -18.43 6.67 -5.55
CA LEU A 331 -17.62 5.58 -5.01
C LEU A 331 -18.28 4.23 -5.24
N ASP A 332 -19.57 4.09 -4.93
CA ASP A 332 -20.36 2.87 -5.16
C ASP A 332 -20.27 2.37 -6.60
N LYS A 333 -20.52 3.25 -7.58
CA LYS A 333 -20.42 2.93 -9.01
C LYS A 333 -19.02 2.45 -9.40
N SER A 334 -18.00 3.11 -8.86
CA SER A 334 -16.60 2.78 -9.16
C SER A 334 -16.17 1.47 -8.53
N LEU A 335 -16.58 1.18 -7.29
CA LEU A 335 -16.28 -0.07 -6.61
C LEU A 335 -17.01 -1.24 -7.25
N SER A 336 -18.27 -1.05 -7.65
CA SER A 336 -19.02 -2.05 -8.39
C SER A 336 -18.33 -2.44 -9.69
N ASP A 337 -17.76 -1.47 -10.43
CA ASP A 337 -17.00 -1.75 -11.64
C ASP A 337 -15.66 -2.46 -11.35
N ILE A 338 -14.89 -2.01 -10.36
CA ILE A 338 -13.58 -2.59 -10.00
C ILE A 338 -13.73 -4.02 -9.48
N LEU A 339 -14.70 -4.26 -8.60
CA LEU A 339 -14.87 -5.52 -7.89
C LEU A 339 -15.70 -6.56 -8.64
N SER A 340 -16.36 -6.17 -9.74
CA SER A 340 -17.18 -7.06 -10.58
C SER A 340 -16.43 -8.31 -11.07
N HIS A 341 -15.12 -8.21 -11.33
CA HIS A 341 -14.31 -9.36 -11.79
C HIS A 341 -14.11 -10.45 -10.74
N SER A 342 -14.30 -10.13 -9.46
CA SER A 342 -14.04 -11.07 -8.36
C SER A 342 -15.21 -12.01 -8.08
N ASN A 343 -16.45 -11.56 -8.31
CA ASN A 343 -17.69 -12.31 -8.16
C ASN A 343 -18.82 -11.56 -8.87
N ASP A 344 -19.58 -12.24 -9.72
CA ASP A 344 -20.68 -11.63 -10.49
C ASP A 344 -21.79 -11.05 -9.60
N SER A 345 -22.00 -11.62 -8.41
CA SER A 345 -22.96 -11.12 -7.41
C SER A 345 -22.59 -9.73 -6.86
N ASN A 346 -21.30 -9.37 -6.87
CA ASN A 346 -20.82 -8.07 -6.40
C ASN A 346 -21.27 -6.91 -7.31
N ARG A 347 -21.66 -7.18 -8.57
CA ARG A 347 -22.09 -6.14 -9.51
C ARG A 347 -23.41 -5.46 -9.09
N SER A 348 -24.24 -6.18 -8.35
CA SER A 348 -25.54 -5.71 -7.85
C SER A 348 -25.52 -5.30 -6.38
N ALA A 349 -24.42 -5.59 -5.68
CA ALA A 349 -24.29 -5.28 -4.26
C ALA A 349 -23.75 -3.86 -4.07
N PRO A 350 -24.28 -3.08 -3.09
CA PRO A 350 -23.74 -1.76 -2.80
C PRO A 350 -22.24 -1.86 -2.46
N PHE A 351 -21.49 -0.90 -3.00
CA PHE A 351 -20.04 -0.78 -2.92
C PHE A 351 -19.28 -2.03 -3.38
N GLY A 352 -19.81 -2.77 -4.35
CA GLY A 352 -19.21 -4.03 -4.82
C GLY A 352 -19.12 -5.09 -3.72
N GLY A 353 -20.03 -5.06 -2.75
CA GLY A 353 -20.09 -5.99 -1.62
C GLY A 353 -19.07 -5.70 -0.50
N LYS A 354 -18.37 -4.56 -0.53
CA LYS A 354 -17.46 -4.14 0.54
C LYS A 354 -18.24 -3.62 1.75
N PRO A 355 -17.90 -4.05 2.99
CA PRO A 355 -18.47 -3.48 4.19
C PRO A 355 -18.03 -2.03 4.39
N PHE A 356 -18.97 -1.18 4.82
CA PHE A 356 -18.75 0.22 5.15
C PHE A 356 -19.19 0.50 6.59
N LEU A 357 -18.39 1.29 7.30
CA LEU A 357 -18.76 1.89 8.58
C LEU A 357 -18.69 3.42 8.43
N LEU A 358 -19.83 4.08 8.60
CA LEU A 358 -19.92 5.54 8.53
C LEU A 358 -20.02 6.10 9.94
N GLY A 359 -19.10 7.00 10.29
CA GLY A 359 -19.10 7.78 11.52
C GLY A 359 -19.50 9.22 11.25
N GLY A 360 -20.19 9.84 12.20
CA GLY A 360 -20.53 11.26 12.15
C GLY A 360 -21.82 11.57 12.89
N ASP A 361 -22.04 12.84 13.19
CA ASP A 361 -23.25 13.32 13.85
C ASP A 361 -24.09 14.14 12.86
N PHE A 362 -25.28 13.63 12.52
CA PHE A 362 -26.23 14.26 11.59
C PHE A 362 -26.83 15.57 12.12
N ARG A 363 -26.60 15.90 13.40
CA ARG A 363 -26.93 17.22 13.96
C ARG A 363 -25.85 18.27 13.65
N GLN A 364 -24.68 17.85 13.14
CA GLN A 364 -23.67 18.75 12.63
C GLN A 364 -24.03 19.27 11.23
N ILE A 365 -23.15 20.10 10.68
CA ILE A 365 -23.37 20.83 9.43
C ILE A 365 -23.55 19.87 8.26
N LEU A 366 -24.72 19.94 7.63
CA LEU A 366 -25.05 19.26 6.39
C LEU A 366 -24.11 19.67 5.24
N PRO A 367 -24.08 18.92 4.12
CA PRO A 367 -23.24 19.27 2.99
C PRO A 367 -23.47 20.71 2.53
N VAL A 368 -22.39 21.49 2.47
CA VAL A 368 -22.50 22.92 2.13
C VAL A 368 -22.62 23.08 0.63
N ILE A 369 -23.78 23.59 0.17
CA ILE A 369 -24.00 23.96 -1.23
C ILE A 369 -23.83 25.48 -1.37
N PRO A 370 -22.83 25.95 -2.13
CA PRO A 370 -22.64 27.38 -2.35
C PRO A 370 -23.88 28.02 -2.98
N ALA A 371 -24.44 29.04 -2.30
CA ALA A 371 -25.69 29.70 -2.70
C ALA A 371 -26.91 28.77 -2.81
N GLY A 372 -26.85 27.58 -2.22
CA GLY A 372 -27.93 26.61 -2.28
C GLY A 372 -29.10 26.91 -1.34
N THR A 373 -30.27 26.45 -1.72
CA THR A 373 -31.48 26.44 -0.91
C THR A 373 -31.42 25.36 0.17
N LYS A 374 -32.36 25.43 1.12
CA LYS A 374 -32.48 24.41 2.17
C LYS A 374 -32.86 23.05 1.56
N GLU A 375 -33.73 23.07 0.56
CA GLU A 375 -34.19 21.91 -0.17
C GLU A 375 -33.03 21.22 -0.90
N GLU A 376 -32.17 22.00 -1.57
CA GLU A 376 -30.96 21.47 -2.21
C GLU A 376 -29.99 20.87 -1.18
N THR A 377 -29.80 21.51 -0.02
CA THR A 377 -28.94 20.99 1.06
C THR A 377 -29.47 19.66 1.60
N ILE A 378 -30.79 19.55 1.78
CA ILE A 378 -31.45 18.30 2.17
C ILE A 378 -31.26 17.26 1.06
N ASP A 379 -31.52 17.59 -0.20
CA ASP A 379 -31.33 16.66 -1.31
C ASP A 379 -29.89 16.14 -1.40
N ALA A 380 -28.89 16.99 -1.16
CA ALA A 380 -27.48 16.60 -1.13
C ALA A 380 -27.08 15.71 0.05
N SER A 381 -27.94 15.58 1.07
CA SER A 381 -27.64 14.79 2.26
C SER A 381 -27.64 13.30 1.99
N LEU A 382 -26.78 12.55 2.69
CA LEU A 382 -26.62 11.10 2.52
C LEU A 382 -27.94 10.32 2.67
N ASN A 383 -28.85 10.79 3.53
CA ASN A 383 -30.14 10.14 3.79
C ASN A 383 -31.07 10.10 2.56
N ASN A 384 -30.83 10.97 1.57
CA ASN A 384 -31.56 11.01 0.31
C ASN A 384 -30.86 10.25 -0.83
N SER A 385 -29.79 9.51 -0.52
CA SER A 385 -29.13 8.63 -1.48
C SER A 385 -29.89 7.31 -1.63
N TYR A 386 -29.83 6.70 -2.82
CA TYR A 386 -30.29 5.33 -3.04
C TYR A 386 -29.55 4.29 -2.19
N LEU A 387 -28.39 4.66 -1.64
CA LEU A 387 -27.58 3.81 -0.75
C LEU A 387 -28.13 3.75 0.68
N TRP A 388 -28.93 4.74 1.10
CA TRP A 388 -29.39 4.87 2.48
C TRP A 388 -30.13 3.64 3.02
N PRO A 389 -31.05 2.99 2.28
CA PRO A 389 -31.77 1.80 2.75
C PRO A 389 -30.88 0.60 3.08
N PHE A 390 -29.65 0.55 2.57
CA PHE A 390 -28.70 -0.54 2.82
C PHE A 390 -27.92 -0.35 4.14
N PHE A 391 -27.97 0.83 4.76
CA PHE A 391 -27.27 1.09 6.01
C PHE A 391 -28.10 0.73 7.23
N LYS A 392 -27.48 0.02 8.17
CA LYS A 392 -28.00 -0.18 9.53
C LYS A 392 -27.55 0.98 10.41
N VAL A 393 -28.51 1.77 10.91
CA VAL A 393 -28.22 2.94 11.74
C VAL A 393 -28.08 2.54 13.21
N PHE A 394 -26.94 2.87 13.81
CA PHE A 394 -26.70 2.74 15.25
C PHE A 394 -26.66 4.14 15.88
N GLN A 395 -27.46 4.36 16.93
CA GLN A 395 -27.49 5.64 17.64
C GLN A 395 -26.75 5.51 18.98
N LEU A 396 -25.64 6.23 19.10
CA LEU A 396 -24.90 6.33 20.36
C LEU A 396 -25.56 7.41 21.24
N LYS A 397 -26.33 6.99 22.24
CA LYS A 397 -27.11 7.89 23.10
C LYS A 397 -26.35 8.35 24.35
N GLU A 398 -25.39 7.56 24.80
CA GLU A 398 -24.60 7.88 25.98
C GLU A 398 -23.42 8.79 25.62
N ASN A 399 -23.41 10.01 26.17
CA ASN A 399 -22.30 10.92 26.02
C ASN A 399 -21.20 10.60 27.04
N MET A 400 -20.16 9.91 26.58
CA MET A 400 -19.00 9.50 27.40
C MET A 400 -18.21 10.70 27.97
N ARG A 401 -18.35 11.90 27.39
CA ARG A 401 -17.73 13.14 27.93
C ARG A 401 -18.45 13.62 29.19
N LEU A 402 -19.72 13.24 29.36
CA LEU A 402 -20.58 13.61 30.50
C LEU A 402 -20.76 12.45 31.49
N SER A 403 -20.56 11.20 31.06
CA SER A 403 -20.62 10.01 31.93
C SER A 403 -19.26 9.67 32.53
N GLN A 404 -18.78 10.49 33.47
CA GLN A 404 -17.84 9.95 34.45
C GLN A 404 -18.63 8.99 35.36
N LYS A 405 -18.20 7.73 35.41
CA LYS A 405 -18.69 6.75 36.40
C LYS A 405 -18.47 7.34 37.81
N GLY A 406 -19.54 7.86 38.43
CA GLY A 406 -19.51 8.40 39.79
C GLY A 406 -20.36 9.64 40.10
N LEU A 407 -21.16 10.19 39.18
CA LEU A 407 -21.94 11.41 39.46
C LEU A 407 -23.37 11.10 39.97
N ASN A 408 -23.70 11.66 41.15
CA ASN A 408 -25.01 11.53 41.82
C ASN A 408 -26.13 12.28 41.06
N ASN A 409 -27.40 11.95 41.35
CA ASN A 409 -28.57 12.63 40.73
C ASN A 409 -28.55 14.16 40.88
N ASP A 410 -28.04 14.67 42.00
CA ASP A 410 -27.86 16.10 42.28
C ASP A 410 -26.82 16.78 41.35
N GLN A 411 -25.81 16.03 40.89
CA GLN A 411 -24.81 16.51 39.92
C GLN A 411 -25.34 16.47 38.48
N LYS A 412 -26.26 15.55 38.16
CA LYS A 412 -26.96 15.53 36.86
C LYS A 412 -27.88 16.74 36.70
N GLU A 413 -28.58 17.13 37.76
CA GLU A 413 -29.43 18.33 37.77
C GLU A 413 -28.59 19.62 37.70
N LYS A 414 -27.44 19.68 38.39
CA LYS A 414 -26.43 20.75 38.22
C LYS A 414 -25.82 20.81 36.82
N LEU A 415 -25.75 19.70 36.10
CA LEU A 415 -25.29 19.63 34.71
C LEU A 415 -26.35 20.15 33.73
N ALA A 416 -27.63 19.82 33.95
CA ALA A 416 -28.75 20.38 33.19
C ALA A 416 -28.89 21.90 33.41
N ASN A 417 -28.75 22.35 34.67
CA ASN A 417 -28.70 23.77 35.00
C ASN A 417 -27.46 24.47 34.44
N PHE A 418 -26.32 23.77 34.31
CA PHE A 418 -25.12 24.32 33.67
C PHE A 418 -25.27 24.47 32.15
N ALA A 419 -25.93 23.54 31.47
CA ALA A 419 -26.28 23.68 30.05
C ALA A 419 -27.20 24.91 29.85
N SER A 420 -28.21 25.07 30.72
CA SER A 420 -29.09 26.25 30.78
C SER A 420 -28.37 27.56 31.16
N TRP A 421 -27.27 27.47 31.91
CA TRP A 421 -26.43 28.60 32.31
C TRP A 421 -25.41 29.01 31.22
N ILE A 422 -24.86 28.05 30.47
CA ILE A 422 -24.06 28.32 29.26
C ILE A 422 -24.90 29.11 28.24
N LEU A 423 -26.19 28.79 28.12
CA LEU A 423 -27.14 29.55 27.30
C LEU A 423 -27.28 31.03 27.71
N GLN A 424 -26.99 31.39 28.97
CA GLN A 424 -27.08 32.78 29.47
C GLN A 424 -25.74 33.54 29.48
N ILE A 425 -24.60 32.86 29.66
CA ILE A 425 -23.26 33.50 29.78
C ILE A 425 -22.42 33.43 28.51
N ALA A 426 -22.72 32.51 27.58
CA ALA A 426 -21.87 32.33 26.40
C ALA A 426 -21.90 33.51 25.42
N THR A 427 -22.83 34.45 25.54
CA THR A 427 -22.80 35.75 24.88
C THR A 427 -21.85 36.70 25.59
N TYR A 428 -20.77 37.11 24.91
CA TYR A 428 -19.96 38.28 25.31
C TYR A 428 -20.82 39.55 25.31
N LEU A 429 -21.49 39.84 26.43
CA LEU A 429 -22.00 41.18 26.69
C LEU A 429 -20.79 42.05 27.09
N ASP A 430 -20.53 43.07 26.28
CA ASP A 430 -19.50 44.09 26.49
C ASP A 430 -18.04 43.65 26.16
N PHE A 431 -17.75 43.59 24.85
CA PHE A 431 -16.46 43.17 24.29
C PHE A 431 -15.31 44.13 24.63
N GLU A 432 -15.56 45.44 24.67
CA GLU A 432 -14.51 46.46 24.84
C GLU A 432 -13.88 46.42 26.25
N ASN A 433 -14.69 46.23 27.30
CA ASN A 433 -14.22 46.22 28.69
C ASN A 433 -13.48 44.92 29.09
N ASN A 434 -13.81 43.79 28.47
CA ASN A 434 -13.22 42.49 28.79
C ASN A 434 -11.93 42.18 28.02
N PHE A 435 -11.69 42.86 26.89
CA PHE A 435 -10.48 42.72 26.09
C PHE A 435 -9.22 43.29 26.79
N ALA A 436 -9.41 44.25 27.72
CA ALA A 436 -8.33 44.83 28.52
C ALA A 436 -7.68 43.86 29.53
N ARG A 437 -8.30 42.70 29.80
CA ARG A 437 -7.78 41.67 30.71
C ARG A 437 -7.13 40.53 29.94
N PHE A 438 -5.80 40.63 29.74
CA PHE A 438 -5.00 39.68 28.97
C PHE A 438 -5.14 38.20 29.39
N GLU A 439 -5.45 37.94 30.66
CA GLU A 439 -5.69 36.59 31.21
C GLU A 439 -6.95 35.92 30.62
N CYS A 440 -7.98 36.69 30.26
CA CYS A 440 -9.22 36.17 29.65
C CYS A 440 -9.04 35.71 28.20
N LEU A 441 -8.09 36.30 27.46
CA LEU A 441 -7.76 35.94 26.07
C LEU A 441 -6.78 34.76 25.99
N ARG A 442 -5.99 34.54 27.05
CA ARG A 442 -5.02 33.44 27.14
C ARG A 442 -5.69 32.06 27.23
N GLU A 443 -6.85 31.98 27.87
CA GLU A 443 -7.49 30.70 28.24
C GLU A 443 -8.68 30.32 27.35
N ARG A 444 -9.19 31.24 26.52
CA ARG A 444 -10.46 31.08 25.77
C ARG A 444 -10.29 31.26 24.26
N ALA A 445 -11.02 30.48 23.47
CA ALA A 445 -11.18 30.72 22.04
C ALA A 445 -12.52 31.41 21.77
N ILE A 446 -12.53 32.51 21.01
CA ILE A 446 -13.78 33.15 20.56
C ILE A 446 -14.29 32.39 19.34
N VAL A 447 -15.57 32.04 19.29
CA VAL A 447 -16.15 31.34 18.13
C VAL A 447 -17.28 32.18 17.53
N THR A 448 -17.22 32.41 16.21
CA THR A 448 -18.18 33.27 15.50
C THR A 448 -18.79 32.57 14.27
N PRO A 449 -19.91 33.09 13.73
CA PRO A 449 -20.66 32.41 12.67
C PRO A 449 -20.16 32.76 11.25
N LYS A 450 -19.48 33.90 11.08
CA LYS A 450 -19.11 34.43 9.75
C LYS A 450 -17.61 34.74 9.65
N ASN A 451 -17.05 34.47 8.48
CA ASN A 451 -15.64 34.69 8.18
C ASN A 451 -15.22 36.16 8.23
N ASN A 452 -16.11 37.10 7.90
CA ASN A 452 -15.83 38.54 7.97
C ASN A 452 -15.70 39.02 9.43
N ILE A 453 -16.55 38.52 10.33
CA ILE A 453 -16.48 38.83 11.77
C ILE A 453 -15.21 38.23 12.38
N VAL A 454 -14.80 37.03 11.96
CA VAL A 454 -13.49 36.47 12.32
C VAL A 454 -12.34 37.33 11.82
N ALA A 455 -12.45 37.92 10.62
CA ALA A 455 -11.43 38.82 10.11
C ALA A 455 -11.37 40.11 10.94
N GLU A 456 -12.49 40.78 11.20
CA GLU A 456 -12.56 42.01 11.99
C GLU A 456 -11.99 41.83 13.42
N ILE A 457 -12.37 40.77 14.13
CA ILE A 457 -11.87 40.48 15.49
C ILE A 457 -10.39 40.10 15.47
N ASN A 458 -9.96 39.31 14.48
CA ASN A 458 -8.56 38.97 14.37
C ASN A 458 -7.74 40.19 13.97
N ASP A 459 -8.21 41.06 13.08
CA ASP A 459 -7.52 42.28 12.65
C ASP A 459 -7.33 43.26 13.83
N TYR A 460 -8.35 43.45 14.68
CA TYR A 460 -8.25 44.20 15.94
C TYR A 460 -7.22 43.59 16.92
N ALA A 461 -7.02 42.28 16.84
CA ALA A 461 -6.09 41.55 17.70
C ALA A 461 -4.71 41.27 17.04
N ILE A 462 -4.55 41.50 15.72
CA ILE A 462 -3.26 41.53 14.98
C ILE A 462 -2.37 42.60 15.57
N ASP A 463 -2.96 43.74 15.93
CA ASP A 463 -2.27 44.87 16.54
C ASP A 463 -1.59 44.49 17.88
N LEU A 464 -1.83 43.27 18.39
CA LEU A 464 -1.38 42.75 19.68
C LEU A 464 -0.56 41.43 19.62
N LEU A 465 0.03 41.06 18.45
CA LEU A 465 1.27 40.25 18.23
C LEU A 465 1.24 38.71 17.79
N PRO A 466 2.20 38.20 16.94
CA PRO A 466 2.42 36.78 16.42
C PRO A 466 3.48 35.68 16.92
N GLY A 467 3.39 34.41 16.43
CA GLY A 467 4.52 33.58 15.86
C GLY A 467 4.89 32.02 16.04
N LEU A 468 4.23 30.96 15.48
CA LEU A 468 4.45 29.45 15.56
C LEU A 468 3.79 28.72 14.34
N CYS A 469 3.80 27.36 14.31
CA CYS A 469 3.13 26.44 13.34
C CYS A 469 1.65 26.76 13.04
N ASN A 470 1.11 26.26 11.91
CA ASN A 470 -0.25 26.58 11.48
C ASN A 470 -1.31 26.10 12.48
N GLY A 471 -1.99 27.05 13.13
CA GLY A 471 -2.93 26.81 14.23
C GLY A 471 -2.29 26.74 15.62
N THR A 472 -0.96 26.73 15.71
CA THR A 472 -0.22 26.73 16.96
C THR A 472 -0.19 28.14 17.54
N ARG A 473 -0.55 28.26 18.82
CA ARG A 473 -0.83 29.56 19.48
C ARG A 473 0.36 30.15 20.20
N LEU A 474 0.40 31.48 20.23
CA LEU A 474 1.65 32.22 20.27
C LEU A 474 1.62 33.53 21.01
N VAL A 475 2.80 33.93 21.50
CA VAL A 475 3.09 35.30 21.93
C VAL A 475 4.39 35.77 21.31
N VAL A 476 4.39 36.91 20.61
CA VAL A 476 5.65 37.57 20.20
C VAL A 476 6.40 37.99 21.43
N THR A 477 7.70 37.77 21.39
CA THR A 477 8.62 38.34 22.34
C THR A 477 9.44 39.48 21.73
N GLN A 478 9.78 39.42 20.43
CA GLN A 478 10.54 40.49 19.75
C GLN A 478 10.31 40.54 18.22
N LEU A 479 10.34 41.73 17.62
CA LEU A 479 10.24 41.95 16.16
C LEU A 479 11.58 42.42 15.58
N PHE A 480 12.01 41.80 14.48
CA PHE A 480 13.18 42.21 13.68
C PHE A 480 12.78 42.42 12.20
N ASP A 481 13.65 43.06 11.41
CA ASP A 481 13.37 43.42 10.00
C ASP A 481 12.95 42.25 9.09
N ARG A 482 13.47 41.05 9.37
CA ARG A 482 13.29 39.86 8.51
C ARG A 482 12.84 38.60 9.24
N ILE A 483 12.73 38.66 10.57
CA ILE A 483 12.46 37.52 11.46
C ILE A 483 11.59 38.00 12.62
N ILE A 484 10.68 37.16 13.10
CA ILE A 484 9.86 37.39 14.30
C ILE A 484 10.26 36.39 15.37
N GLU A 485 10.50 36.84 16.60
CA GLU A 485 10.72 35.98 17.77
C GLU A 485 9.42 35.82 18.57
N ALA A 486 9.09 34.58 18.95
CA ALA A 486 7.88 34.28 19.71
C ALA A 486 8.01 33.05 20.62
N ARG A 487 7.04 32.84 21.51
CA ARG A 487 6.99 31.74 22.49
C ARG A 487 5.72 30.89 22.35
N ILE A 488 5.88 29.56 22.51
CA ILE A 488 4.80 28.56 22.40
C ILE A 488 3.83 28.59 23.57
N LEU A 489 2.52 28.66 23.31
CA LEU A 489 1.48 28.66 24.34
C LEU A 489 0.80 27.30 24.59
N ALA A 490 0.88 26.35 23.66
CA ALA A 490 0.16 25.08 23.77
C ALA A 490 0.88 23.93 23.06
N GLY A 491 0.68 22.70 23.56
CA GLY A 491 1.29 21.47 23.05
C GLY A 491 2.49 20.99 23.88
N SER A 492 3.15 19.92 23.40
CA SER A 492 4.31 19.29 24.05
C SER A 492 5.55 20.17 24.17
N ASN A 493 5.59 21.31 23.45
CA ASN A 493 6.71 22.25 23.42
C ASN A 493 6.38 23.61 24.06
N ILE A 494 5.44 23.66 25.01
CA ILE A 494 5.03 24.88 25.71
C ILE A 494 6.23 25.65 26.28
N ASN A 495 6.19 26.99 26.21
CA ASN A 495 7.26 27.91 26.60
C ASN A 495 8.56 27.88 25.78
N TYR A 496 8.68 27.02 24.76
CA TYR A 496 9.85 27.05 23.88
C TYR A 496 9.87 28.34 23.04
N LYS A 497 11.06 28.89 22.80
CA LYS A 497 11.26 30.10 21.98
C LYS A 497 11.49 29.69 20.52
N VAL A 498 10.80 30.36 19.60
CA VAL A 498 10.84 30.08 18.16
C VAL A 498 11.04 31.35 17.36
N PHE A 499 11.68 31.22 16.19
CA PHE A 499 11.96 32.32 15.26
C PHE A 499 11.31 32.04 13.91
N ILE A 500 10.63 33.04 13.35
CA ILE A 500 9.86 32.88 12.11
C ILE A 500 10.38 33.78 11.00
N PRO A 501 10.82 33.20 9.88
CA PRO A 501 11.14 33.93 8.67
C PRO A 501 9.91 34.11 7.76
N ARG A 502 10.01 35.03 6.79
CA ARG A 502 9.04 35.13 5.69
C ARG A 502 9.15 33.91 4.77
N ILE A 503 8.03 33.29 4.43
CA ILE A 503 7.93 32.19 3.46
C ILE A 503 7.37 32.69 2.13
N THR A 504 7.67 31.98 1.04
CA THR A 504 7.15 32.30 -0.29
C THR A 504 6.06 31.30 -0.65
N LEU A 505 4.83 31.78 -0.79
CA LEU A 505 3.68 31.03 -1.25
C LEU A 505 3.56 31.18 -2.76
N THR A 506 3.37 30.06 -3.46
CA THR A 506 3.28 30.02 -4.92
C THR A 506 1.88 29.55 -5.32
N ALA A 507 1.17 30.33 -6.13
CA ALA A 507 -0.14 29.93 -6.63
C ALA A 507 0.01 28.85 -7.71
N THR A 508 -0.63 27.70 -7.54
CA THR A 508 -0.56 26.53 -8.44
C THR A 508 -1.64 26.52 -9.52
N GLU A 509 -2.45 27.57 -9.62
CA GLU A 509 -3.50 27.66 -10.65
C GLU A 509 -2.91 28.14 -11.99
N ASN A 510 -2.94 27.27 -13.00
CA ASN A 510 -2.41 27.47 -14.36
C ASN A 510 -3.26 28.42 -15.23
N LYS A 511 -3.79 29.51 -14.66
CA LYS A 511 -4.63 30.46 -15.42
C LYS A 511 -3.82 31.50 -16.20
N TRP A 512 -2.53 31.66 -15.86
CA TRP A 512 -1.64 32.68 -16.44
C TRP A 512 -0.30 32.07 -16.85
N PRO A 513 0.39 32.61 -17.88
CA PRO A 513 1.67 32.08 -18.37
C PRO A 513 2.86 32.36 -17.44
N PHE A 514 2.61 32.89 -16.24
CA PHE A 514 3.63 33.21 -15.25
C PHE A 514 3.13 32.87 -13.84
N VAL A 515 4.08 32.61 -12.95
CA VAL A 515 3.83 32.10 -11.60
C VAL A 515 3.83 33.25 -10.60
N PHE A 516 2.69 33.49 -9.96
CA PHE A 516 2.60 34.44 -8.85
C PHE A 516 3.24 33.86 -7.58
N LYS A 517 4.19 34.60 -7.01
CA LYS A 517 4.86 34.29 -5.75
C LYS A 517 4.59 35.40 -4.74
N LYS A 518 3.99 35.07 -3.60
CA LYS A 518 3.74 36.00 -2.49
C LYS A 518 4.68 35.67 -1.33
N ARG A 519 5.50 36.63 -0.89
CA ARG A 519 6.43 36.46 0.24
C ARG A 519 5.89 37.16 1.49
N GLN A 520 5.56 36.42 2.55
CA GLN A 520 4.99 36.96 3.79
C GLN A 520 5.36 36.09 5.00
N PHE A 521 5.27 36.64 6.22
CA PHE A 521 5.37 35.85 7.46
C PHE A 521 4.16 34.91 7.60
N PRO A 522 4.36 33.61 7.89
CA PRO A 522 3.29 32.60 8.00
C PRO A 522 2.54 32.66 9.35
N ILE A 523 1.90 33.79 9.63
CA ILE A 523 1.23 34.07 10.91
C ILE A 523 -0.13 34.72 10.67
N ARG A 524 -1.10 34.39 11.53
CA ARG A 524 -2.43 35.01 11.60
C ARG A 524 -2.86 35.03 13.08
N PRO A 525 -3.54 36.07 13.58
CA PRO A 525 -4.11 36.04 14.92
C PRO A 525 -5.17 34.96 15.03
N CYS A 526 -5.30 34.44 16.24
CA CYS A 526 -6.16 33.31 16.54
C CYS A 526 -7.02 33.55 17.80
N TYR A 527 -7.44 34.80 18.02
CA TYR A 527 -8.31 35.14 19.14
C TYR A 527 -9.75 34.65 18.89
N ALA A 528 -10.17 34.59 17.63
CA ALA A 528 -11.46 34.04 17.20
C ALA A 528 -11.35 33.05 16.01
N MET A 529 -12.25 32.05 15.95
CA MET A 529 -12.42 31.11 14.83
C MET A 529 -13.89 30.92 14.45
N ILE A 530 -14.18 30.44 13.25
CA ILE A 530 -15.57 30.10 12.88
C ILE A 530 -15.97 28.72 13.44
N ILE A 531 -17.27 28.53 13.75
CA ILE A 531 -17.81 27.23 14.24
C ILE A 531 -17.41 26.07 13.31
N ASN A 532 -17.49 26.26 12.00
CA ASN A 532 -17.12 25.23 11.02
C ASN A 532 -15.64 24.81 11.09
N LYS A 533 -14.75 25.63 11.67
CA LYS A 533 -13.33 25.33 11.83
C LYS A 533 -12.98 24.81 13.22
N SER A 534 -13.83 25.01 14.21
CA SER A 534 -13.70 24.38 15.53
C SER A 534 -14.16 22.92 15.54
N GLN A 535 -14.76 22.42 14.45
CA GLN A 535 -15.27 21.06 14.39
C GLN A 535 -14.17 20.01 14.54
N GLY A 536 -14.42 18.99 15.37
CA GLY A 536 -13.46 17.94 15.70
C GLY A 536 -12.35 18.35 16.69
N GLN A 537 -12.39 19.57 17.25
CA GLN A 537 -11.40 20.03 18.23
C GLN A 537 -11.98 20.09 19.64
N SER A 538 -11.26 19.53 20.61
CA SER A 538 -11.58 19.69 22.04
C SER A 538 -10.93 20.97 22.58
N LEU A 539 -11.74 21.91 23.05
CA LEU A 539 -11.28 23.20 23.60
C LEU A 539 -11.59 23.29 25.10
N LYS A 540 -10.61 23.71 25.91
CA LYS A 540 -10.74 23.81 27.38
C LYS A 540 -11.73 24.88 27.85
N GLN A 541 -11.77 26.04 27.18
CA GLN A 541 -12.75 27.10 27.40
C GLN A 541 -13.04 27.82 26.07
N VAL A 542 -14.32 28.14 25.83
CA VAL A 542 -14.81 28.78 24.59
C VAL A 542 -15.70 29.95 24.95
N GLY A 543 -15.55 31.09 24.27
CA GLY A 543 -16.50 32.21 24.32
C GLY A 543 -17.26 32.33 23.00
N LEU A 544 -18.57 32.55 23.04
CA LEU A 544 -19.39 32.65 21.83
C LEU A 544 -19.71 34.11 21.53
N TYR A 545 -19.66 34.47 20.25
CA TYR A 545 -20.00 35.80 19.81
C TYR A 545 -21.08 35.72 18.73
N PHE A 546 -22.30 36.04 19.12
CA PHE A 546 -23.47 36.09 18.24
C PHE A 546 -23.83 37.57 18.00
N HIS A 547 -23.54 38.07 16.79
CA HIS A 547 -23.95 39.42 16.38
C HIS A 547 -24.86 39.31 15.16
N ASN A 548 -26.07 39.87 15.24
CA ASN A 548 -27.09 39.91 14.17
C ASN A 548 -27.40 38.54 13.52
N LEU A 549 -27.75 37.55 14.33
CA LEU A 549 -28.23 36.24 13.85
C LEU A 549 -29.70 36.02 14.22
N SER A 550 -30.43 35.29 13.36
CA SER A 550 -31.78 34.85 13.65
C SER A 550 -31.80 33.80 14.78
N SER A 551 -32.86 33.81 15.59
CA SER A 551 -33.03 32.92 16.76
C SER A 551 -32.89 31.42 16.41
N LEU A 552 -33.29 31.03 15.20
CA LEU A 552 -33.18 29.66 14.71
C LEU A 552 -31.73 29.21 14.52
N MET A 553 -30.88 30.11 14.02
CA MET A 553 -29.46 29.83 13.78
C MET A 553 -28.69 29.74 15.10
N VAL A 554 -29.08 30.59 16.06
CA VAL A 554 -28.54 30.60 17.43
C VAL A 554 -28.86 29.27 18.14
N ASN A 555 -30.11 28.80 18.12
CA ASN A 555 -30.50 27.54 18.76
C ASN A 555 -29.81 26.29 18.19
N TYR A 556 -29.64 26.22 16.86
CA TYR A 556 -28.91 25.12 16.21
C TYR A 556 -27.42 25.11 16.61
N MET A 557 -26.80 26.29 16.71
CA MET A 557 -25.39 26.44 17.05
C MET A 557 -25.09 26.20 18.52
N LEU A 558 -26.03 26.50 19.42
CA LEU A 558 -25.91 26.23 20.87
C LEU A 558 -25.89 24.72 21.16
N HIS A 559 -26.76 23.94 20.52
CA HIS A 559 -26.77 22.48 20.63
C HIS A 559 -25.48 21.83 20.09
N TYR A 560 -24.87 22.40 19.06
CA TYR A 560 -23.60 21.93 18.51
C TYR A 560 -22.45 22.05 19.54
N LEU A 561 -22.43 23.10 20.37
CA LEU A 561 -21.35 23.36 21.31
C LEU A 561 -21.49 22.60 22.63
N GLU A 562 -22.73 22.33 23.07
CA GLU A 562 -23.02 21.45 24.22
C GLU A 562 -22.40 20.05 24.06
N SER A 563 -22.22 19.58 22.82
CA SER A 563 -21.64 18.27 22.55
C SER A 563 -20.11 18.25 22.50
N HIS A 564 -19.41 19.41 22.53
CA HIS A 564 -17.98 19.53 22.20
C HIS A 564 -17.06 20.18 23.26
N GLN A 565 -17.56 20.58 24.44
CA GLN A 565 -16.70 21.06 25.55
C GLN A 565 -16.37 19.95 26.58
N GLU A 566 -15.09 19.82 26.95
CA GLU A 566 -14.65 19.10 28.16
C GLU A 566 -14.86 20.00 29.39
N ARG A 567 -15.52 19.49 30.43
CA ARG A 567 -15.64 20.24 31.68
C ARG A 567 -14.44 19.97 32.59
N VAL A 568 -13.64 21.01 32.79
CA VAL A 568 -12.62 21.09 33.84
C VAL A 568 -13.32 21.04 35.19
N SER A 569 -13.27 19.89 35.87
CA SER A 569 -13.40 19.82 37.32
C SER A 569 -12.00 19.92 37.93
N LYS A 570 -11.57 21.16 38.21
CA LYS A 570 -10.59 21.56 39.24
C LYS A 570 -10.34 23.07 39.08
N PHE A 571 -11.23 23.89 39.61
CA PHE A 571 -11.05 24.66 40.85
C PHE A 571 -12.41 25.19 41.30
#